data_AF-A0A9E6RDX5-F1
#
_entry.id   AF-A0A9E6RDX5-F1
#
_cell.length_a   1.000
_cell.length_b   1.000
_cell.length_c   1.000
_cell.angle_alpha   90.00
_cell.angle_beta   90.00
_cell.angle_gamma   90.00
#
_symmetry.space_group_name_H-M   'P 1'
#
loop_
_entity.id
_entity.type
_entity.pdbx_description
1 polymer ?
#
loop_
_entity_poly.entity_id
_entity_poly.type
_entity_poly.pdbx_seq_one_letter_code
_entity_poly.pdbx_strand_id
1 'polypeptide(L)'
;MDAGSGGVEASDLAVATSLLAGAHGSFGLGKKLTFLGAADRVAATLSTNEQLRNGVEADLARLQLRANDLVRRHRTEIEAVAALLVHHRFVRGEDVARLCRDAATPSRGDFEAGCSA
;
A
#
# COMPACT_ATOMS: atom_id res chain seq x y z
N MET A 1 -0.02 -3.14 21.64
CA MET A 1 -0.64 -3.00 20.32
C MET A 1 0.48 -2.56 19.40
N ASP A 2 1.07 -3.51 18.67
CA ASP A 2 2.09 -3.18 17.67
C ASP A 2 1.37 -2.55 16.48
N ALA A 3 1.54 -1.24 16.31
CA ALA A 3 1.27 -0.63 15.02
C ALA A 3 2.26 -1.27 14.04
N GLY A 4 1.77 -1.94 13.00
CA GLY A 4 2.57 -2.69 12.00
C GLY A 4 3.63 -1.89 11.24
N SER A 5 3.93 -0.66 11.66
CA SER A 5 4.82 0.29 10.98
C SER A 5 6.32 0.07 11.26
N GLY A 6 6.73 -0.77 12.22
CA GLY A 6 8.13 -1.18 12.36
C GLY A 6 8.55 -1.59 13.78
N GLY A 7 9.53 -2.50 13.88
CA GLY A 7 10.16 -2.91 15.15
C GLY A 7 10.05 -4.40 15.49
N VAL A 8 9.24 -5.16 14.74
CA VAL A 8 9.10 -6.62 14.87
C VAL A 8 9.21 -7.29 13.50
N GLU A 9 9.69 -8.53 13.44
CA GLU A 9 9.85 -9.29 12.19
C GLU A 9 8.53 -9.45 11.40
N ALA A 10 7.40 -9.39 12.10
CA ALA A 10 6.06 -9.44 11.51
C ALA A 10 5.50 -8.06 11.09
N SER A 11 6.29 -6.98 11.18
CA SER A 11 5.84 -5.66 10.74
C SER A 11 5.65 -5.61 9.23
N ASP A 12 4.70 -4.80 8.76
CA ASP A 12 4.43 -4.62 7.33
C ASP A 12 5.68 -4.13 6.59
N LEU A 13 6.48 -3.30 7.25
CA LEU A 13 7.76 -2.84 6.72
C LEU A 13 8.76 -3.99 6.56
N ALA A 14 8.89 -4.88 7.56
CA ALA A 14 9.78 -6.05 7.46
C ALA A 14 9.34 -7.01 6.34
N VAL A 15 8.03 -7.24 6.21
CA VAL A 15 7.44 -8.06 5.15
C VAL A 15 7.69 -7.43 3.77
N ALA A 16 7.39 -6.15 3.60
CA ALA A 16 7.61 -5.43 2.34
C ALA A 16 9.09 -5.44 1.93
N THR A 17 9.99 -5.21 2.89
CA THR A 17 11.44 -5.25 2.68
C THR A 17 11.90 -6.63 2.21
N SER A 18 11.40 -7.69 2.85
CA SER A 18 11.76 -9.08 2.51
C SER A 18 11.24 -9.47 1.12
N LEU A 19 10.02 -9.07 0.76
CA LEU A 19 9.45 -9.29 -0.56
C LEU A 19 10.28 -8.59 -1.66
N LEU A 20 10.70 -7.34 -1.43
CA LEU A 20 11.54 -6.61 -2.37
C LEU A 20 12.94 -7.22 -2.49
N ALA A 21 13.55 -7.64 -1.38
CA ALA A 21 14.84 -8.35 -1.44
C ALA A 21 14.71 -9.64 -2.28
N GLY A 22 13.64 -10.40 -2.08
CA GLY A 22 13.29 -11.56 -2.90
C GLY A 22 13.08 -11.21 -4.37
N ALA A 23 12.41 -10.10 -4.68
CA ALA A 23 12.24 -9.64 -6.06
C ALA A 23 13.59 -9.39 -6.75
N HIS A 24 14.54 -8.77 -6.05
CA HIS A 24 15.86 -8.43 -6.58
C HIS A 24 16.82 -9.62 -6.74
N GLY A 25 16.70 -10.66 -5.91
CA GLY A 25 17.69 -11.76 -5.87
C GLY A 25 17.14 -13.19 -5.95
N SER A 26 15.83 -13.38 -5.94
CA SER A 26 15.22 -14.72 -5.88
C SER A 26 14.19 -14.95 -6.98
N PHE A 27 13.32 -13.96 -7.24
CA PHE A 27 12.16 -14.11 -8.13
C PHE A 27 12.44 -13.71 -9.59
N GLY A 28 13.61 -13.14 -9.88
CA GLY A 28 13.94 -12.63 -11.21
C GLY A 28 13.13 -11.40 -11.62
N LEU A 29 12.62 -10.64 -10.65
CA LEU A 29 11.81 -9.43 -10.86
C LEU A 29 12.61 -8.13 -10.69
N GLY A 30 13.89 -8.24 -10.32
CA GLY A 30 14.82 -7.12 -10.22
C GLY A 30 15.41 -6.72 -11.58
N LYS A 31 16.37 -5.80 -11.54
CA LYS A 31 17.10 -5.35 -12.75
C LYS A 31 18.01 -6.45 -13.34
N LYS A 32 18.26 -7.51 -12.58
CA LYS A 32 19.09 -8.65 -12.98
C LYS A 32 18.27 -9.93 -12.83
N LEU A 33 18.47 -10.87 -13.75
CA LEU A 33 17.84 -12.19 -13.74
C LEU A 33 18.62 -13.22 -12.89
N THR A 34 19.70 -12.80 -12.23
CA THR A 34 20.58 -13.69 -11.46
C THR A 34 19.87 -14.18 -10.20
N PHE A 35 19.80 -15.50 -10.02
CA PHE A 35 19.36 -16.12 -8.77
C PHE A 35 20.50 -16.09 -7.74
N LEU A 36 20.31 -15.33 -6.67
CA LEU A 36 21.26 -15.18 -5.55
C LEU A 36 20.93 -16.13 -4.39
N GLY A 37 19.71 -16.67 -4.36
CA GLY A 37 19.27 -17.62 -3.34
C GLY A 37 17.78 -17.54 -3.07
N ALA A 38 17.31 -18.32 -2.08
CA ALA A 38 15.95 -18.21 -1.56
C ALA A 38 15.71 -16.82 -0.94
N ALA A 39 14.47 -16.33 -0.99
CA ALA A 39 14.14 -14.94 -0.65
C ALA A 39 14.50 -14.55 0.79
N ASP A 40 14.33 -15.46 1.74
CA ASP A 40 14.74 -15.31 3.14
C ASP A 40 16.26 -15.11 3.28
N ARG A 41 17.05 -15.94 2.58
CA ARG A 41 18.51 -15.83 2.56
C ARG A 41 18.97 -14.54 1.89
N VAL A 42 18.32 -14.13 0.81
CA VAL A 42 18.62 -12.87 0.13
C VAL A 42 18.32 -11.68 1.05
N ALA A 43 17.17 -11.68 1.73
CA ALA A 43 16.81 -10.64 2.70
C ALA A 43 17.83 -10.54 3.85
N ALA A 44 18.33 -11.67 4.36
CA ALA A 44 19.35 -11.68 5.41
C ALA A 44 20.67 -10.99 5.00
N THR A 45 20.95 -10.85 3.69
CA THR A 45 22.16 -10.15 3.21
C THR A 45 22.03 -8.63 3.16
N LEU A 46 20.86 -8.04 3.45
CA LEU A 46 20.64 -6.58 3.36
C LEU A 46 21.60 -5.75 4.24
N SER A 47 22.04 -6.31 5.37
CA SER A 47 22.97 -5.63 6.27
C SER A 47 24.37 -5.47 5.67
N THR A 48 24.80 -6.41 4.84
CA THR A 48 26.17 -6.48 4.28
C THR A 48 26.24 -6.18 2.78
N ASN A 49 25.12 -6.27 2.06
CA ASN A 49 25.04 -6.01 0.62
C ASN A 49 24.43 -4.62 0.35
N GLU A 50 25.29 -3.62 0.22
CA GLU A 50 24.88 -2.23 -0.03
C GLU A 50 24.11 -2.05 -1.35
N GLN A 51 24.53 -2.74 -2.41
CA GLN A 51 23.85 -2.62 -3.70
C GLN A 51 22.41 -3.12 -3.64
N LEU A 52 22.18 -4.26 -2.97
CA LEU A 52 20.84 -4.79 -2.75
C LEU A 52 20.02 -3.85 -1.86
N ARG A 53 20.60 -3.37 -0.75
CA ARG A 53 19.94 -2.45 0.17
C ARG A 53 19.48 -1.17 -0.52
N ASN A 54 20.34 -0.55 -1.33
CA ASN A 54 19.99 0.67 -2.08
C ASN A 54 18.88 0.42 -3.10
N GLY A 55 18.87 -0.77 -3.74
CA GLY A 55 17.79 -1.16 -4.65
C GLY A 55 16.45 -1.34 -3.95
N VAL A 56 16.45 -2.01 -2.81
CA VAL A 56 15.25 -2.21 -1.97
C VAL A 56 14.73 -0.87 -1.44
N GLU A 57 15.61 -0.01 -0.93
CA GLU A 57 15.23 1.32 -0.42
C GLU A 57 14.57 2.19 -1.51
N ALA A 58 15.14 2.20 -2.72
CA ALA A 58 14.58 2.94 -3.83
C ALA A 58 13.17 2.46 -4.21
N ASP A 59 12.93 1.15 -4.16
CA ASP A 59 11.61 0.57 -4.41
C ASP A 59 10.62 0.84 -3.27
N LEU A 60 11.07 0.77 -2.01
CA LEU A 60 10.25 1.14 -0.85
C LEU A 60 9.81 2.59 -0.94
N ALA A 61 10.73 3.52 -1.20
CA ALA A 61 10.41 4.94 -1.35
C ALA A 61 9.40 5.17 -2.50
N ARG A 62 9.59 4.51 -3.65
CA ARG A 62 8.66 4.57 -4.78
C ARG A 62 7.28 4.03 -4.43
N LEU A 63 7.21 2.89 -3.73
CA LEU A 63 5.94 2.27 -3.34
C LEU A 63 5.24 3.09 -2.24
N GLN A 64 5.97 3.68 -1.30
CA GLN A 64 5.43 4.60 -0.30
C GLN A 64 4.76 5.80 -0.95
N LEU A 65 5.39 6.42 -1.94
CA LEU A 65 4.80 7.54 -2.68
C LEU A 65 3.50 7.12 -3.39
N ARG A 66 3.48 5.94 -4.02
CA ARG A 66 2.27 5.40 -4.66
C ARG A 66 1.16 5.09 -3.66
N ALA A 67 1.51 4.51 -2.51
CA ALA A 67 0.56 4.22 -1.45
C ALA A 67 -0.05 5.52 -0.89
N ASN A 68 0.78 6.54 -0.63
CA ASN A 68 0.33 7.87 -0.21
C ASN A 68 -0.62 8.50 -1.23
N ASP A 69 -0.30 8.39 -2.52
CA ASP A 69 -1.16 8.92 -3.58
C ASP A 69 -2.50 8.17 -3.66
N LEU A 70 -2.51 6.84 -3.52
CA LEU A 70 -3.74 6.05 -3.45
C LEU A 70 -4.61 6.45 -2.25
N VAL A 71 -4.01 6.56 -1.06
CA VAL A 71 -4.72 6.99 0.15
C VAL A 71 -5.29 8.40 -0.02
N ARG A 72 -4.51 9.32 -0.59
CA ARG A 72 -4.96 10.68 -0.85
C ARG A 72 -6.11 10.72 -1.85
N ARG A 73 -6.05 9.94 -2.93
CA ARG A 73 -7.10 9.87 -3.96
C ARG A 73 -8.41 9.30 -3.43
N HIS A 74 -8.34 8.34 -2.51
CA HIS A 74 -9.52 7.66 -1.94
C HIS A 74 -9.82 8.11 -0.50
N ARG A 75 -9.42 9.33 -0.15
CA ARG A 75 -9.51 9.84 1.22
C ARG A 75 -10.95 9.80 1.74
N THR A 76 -11.91 10.25 0.93
CA THR A 76 -13.32 10.31 1.32
C THR A 76 -13.89 8.94 1.63
N GLU A 77 -13.58 7.93 0.81
CA GLU A 77 -14.02 6.56 1.00
C GLU A 77 -13.37 5.93 2.23
N ILE A 78 -12.07 6.18 2.43
CA ILE A 78 -11.34 5.72 3.61
C ILE A 78 -11.94 6.32 4.89
N GLU A 79 -12.26 7.62 4.89
CA GLU A 79 -12.91 8.30 6.02
C GLU A 79 -14.31 7.75 6.29
N ALA A 80 -15.10 7.44 5.25
CA ALA A 80 -16.41 6.81 5.40
C ALA A 80 -16.32 5.40 6.02
N VAL A 81 -15.38 4.58 5.55
CA VAL A 81 -15.13 3.26 6.14
C VAL A 81 -14.65 3.39 7.60
N ALA A 82 -13.76 4.35 7.88
CA ALA A 82 -13.27 4.61 9.23
C ALA A 82 -14.40 5.02 10.17
N ALA A 83 -15.32 5.89 9.74
CA ALA A 83 -16.50 6.28 10.51
C ALA A 83 -17.37 5.07 10.85
N LEU A 84 -17.62 4.18 9.88
CA LEU A 84 -18.36 2.95 10.13
C LEU A 84 -17.63 2.02 11.13
N LEU A 85 -16.31 1.89 11.01
CA LEU A 85 -15.51 1.07 11.92
C LEU A 85 -15.53 1.62 13.36
N VAL A 86 -15.55 2.94 13.54
CA VAL A 86 -15.68 3.56 14.86
C VAL A 86 -17.01 3.18 15.52
N HIS A 87 -18.10 3.13 14.76
CA HIS A 87 -19.44 2.82 15.30
C HIS A 87 -19.71 1.31 15.45
N HIS A 88 -19.22 0.48 14.52
CA HIS A 88 -19.64 -0.92 14.41
C HIS A 88 -18.53 -1.93 14.72
N ARG A 89 -17.28 -1.49 14.92
CA ARG A 89 -16.06 -2.31 15.15
C ARG A 89 -15.68 -3.23 13.98
N PHE A 90 -16.64 -3.60 13.14
CA PHE A 90 -16.50 -4.42 11.95
C PHE A 90 -17.36 -3.85 10.83
N VAL A 91 -16.85 -3.92 9.61
CA VAL A 91 -17.57 -3.55 8.38
C VAL A 91 -17.43 -4.71 7.41
N ARG A 92 -18.51 -5.09 6.72
CA ARG A 92 -18.47 -6.19 5.76
C ARG A 92 -17.80 -5.72 4.47
N GLY A 93 -17.12 -6.62 3.77
CA GLY A 93 -16.46 -6.30 2.50
C GLY A 93 -17.43 -5.76 1.44
N GLU A 94 -18.69 -6.22 1.44
CA GLU A 94 -19.74 -5.72 0.55
C GLU A 94 -20.09 -4.26 0.80
N ASP A 95 -20.09 -3.83 2.06
CA ASP A 95 -20.36 -2.44 2.47
C ASP A 95 -19.21 -1.53 2.06
N VAL A 96 -17.96 -1.97 2.26
CA VAL A 96 -16.76 -1.28 1.76
C VAL A 96 -16.82 -1.15 0.24
N ALA A 97 -17.12 -2.23 -0.48
CA ALA A 97 -17.19 -2.21 -1.93
C ALA A 97 -18.30 -1.29 -2.46
N ARG A 98 -19.41 -1.16 -1.72
CA ARG A 98 -20.48 -0.21 -2.04
C ARG A 98 -20.01 1.22 -1.89
N LEU A 99 -19.37 1.56 -0.77
CA LEU A 99 -18.80 2.90 -0.54
C LEU A 99 -17.80 3.29 -1.63
N CYS A 100 -16.93 2.37 -2.05
CA CYS A 100 -15.98 2.63 -3.12
C CYS A 100 -16.64 2.87 -4.49
N ARG A 101 -17.80 2.25 -4.77
CA ARG A 101 -18.55 2.48 -6.03
C ARG A 101 -19.36 3.76 -5.99
N ASP A 102 -20.00 4.05 -4.87
CA ASP A 102 -20.88 5.19 -4.72
C ASP A 102 -20.10 6.52 -4.80
N ALA A 103 -18.88 6.55 -4.25
CA ALA A 103 -17.98 7.69 -4.38
C ALA A 103 -17.46 7.93 -5.82
N ALA A 104 -17.44 6.90 -6.67
CA ALA A 104 -17.05 7.02 -8.07
C ALA A 104 -18.16 7.57 -8.98
N THR A 105 -19.39 7.74 -8.45
CA THR A 105 -20.50 8.32 -9.20
C THR A 105 -20.52 9.83 -8.91
N PRO A 106 -20.15 10.71 -9.87
CA PRO A 106 -20.30 12.15 -9.66
C PRO A 106 -21.78 12.44 -9.43
N SER A 107 -22.11 13.05 -8.28
CA SER A 107 -23.46 13.50 -7.98
C SER A 107 -23.92 14.44 -9.09
N ARG A 108 -24.90 14.00 -9.88
CA ARG A 108 -25.51 14.72 -11.00
C ARG A 108 -26.43 15.86 -10.52
N GLY A 109 -26.05 16.56 -9.45
CA GLY A 109 -26.88 17.49 -8.69
C GLY A 109 -26.45 18.96 -8.73
N ASP A 110 -25.26 19.29 -9.24
CA ASP A 110 -24.73 20.68 -9.18
C ASP A 110 -24.97 21.49 -10.47
N PHE A 111 -25.79 21.00 -11.41
CA PHE A 111 -26.05 21.65 -12.70
C PHE A 111 -27.39 22.39 -12.83
N GLU A 112 -28.15 22.59 -11.75
CA GLU A 112 -29.40 23.37 -11.77
C GLU A 112 -29.45 24.44 -10.66
N ALA A 113 -28.54 25.41 -10.74
CA ALA A 113 -28.69 26.70 -10.04
C ALA A 113 -28.01 27.81 -10.83
N GLY A 114 -28.54 28.11 -12.03
CA GLY A 114 -27.95 29.15 -12.87
C GLY A 114 -28.73 29.47 -14.14
N CYS A 115 -30.05 29.37 -14.14
CA CYS A 115 -30.86 30.03 -15.18
C CYS A 115 -32.30 30.22 -14.70
N SER A 116 -32.63 31.40 -14.18
CA SER A 116 -33.97 31.97 -14.32
C SER A 116 -33.98 33.47 -14.04
N ALA A 117 -34.50 34.19 -15.05
CA ALA A 117 -35.13 35.51 -15.07
C ALA A 117 -34.31 36.76 -14.66
#